data_AF-A0A932FIS4-F1
#
_entry.id   AF-A0A932FIS4-F1
#
_cell.length_a   1.000
_cell.length_b   1.000
_cell.length_c   1.000
_cell.angle_alpha   90.00
_cell.angle_beta   90.00
_cell.angle_gamma   90.00
#
_symmetry.space_group_name_H-M   'P 1'
#
loop_
_entity.id
_entity.type
_entity.pdbx_description
1 polymer ?
#
loop_
_entity_poly.entity_id
_entity_poly.type
_entity_poly.pdbx_seq_one_letter_code
_entity_poly.pdbx_strand_id
1 'polypeptide(L)'
;MELYAIPQVPHWVAEEIGGGARHVIKTRNCVWCSLARAEEEAGDRLVLAEERYVVFAPAASRSAFELMIVPRAHSADFTLLDDDDIAAAAATLQRTLGALDALGDPPYNLFLHTAPVGERLDQTFHWHWELHPRLRVIAGLERATALAVNPAAPEYAAGVLREHLHRQSS
;
A
#
# COMPACT_ATOMS: atom_id res chain seq x y z
N MET A 1 9.38 -14.51 -3.71
CA MET A 1 9.92 -13.13 -3.71
C MET A 1 10.96 -13.04 -4.79
N GLU A 2 10.85 -12.06 -5.67
CA GLU A 2 11.81 -11.79 -6.74
C GLU A 2 12.41 -10.40 -6.50
N LEU A 3 13.72 -10.24 -6.69
CA LEU A 3 14.42 -8.96 -6.55
C LEU A 3 15.06 -8.62 -7.89
N TYR A 4 14.74 -7.46 -8.43
CA TYR A 4 15.27 -6.97 -9.70
C TYR A 4 16.03 -5.67 -9.46
N ALA A 5 17.35 -5.70 -9.68
CA ALA A 5 18.18 -4.51 -9.72
C ALA A 5 18.22 -3.99 -11.17
N ILE A 6 17.65 -2.82 -11.39
CA ILE A 6 17.54 -2.20 -12.72
C ILE A 6 18.23 -0.83 -12.73
N PRO A 7 18.90 -0.45 -13.83
CA PRO A 7 19.68 0.79 -13.90
C PRO A 7 18.83 2.06 -14.03
N GLN A 8 17.50 1.94 -14.14
CA GLN A 8 16.57 3.05 -14.28
C GLN A 8 15.41 2.95 -13.28
N VAL A 9 14.90 4.10 -12.84
CA VAL A 9 13.65 4.17 -12.07
C VAL A 9 12.48 3.81 -13.00
N PRO A 10 11.63 2.82 -12.65
CA PRO A 10 10.44 2.49 -13.43
C PRO A 10 9.51 3.69 -13.57
N HIS A 11 8.80 3.76 -14.70
CA HIS A 11 7.89 4.88 -14.99
C HIS A 11 6.86 5.12 -13.88
N TRP A 12 6.23 4.07 -13.33
CA TRP A 12 5.27 4.20 -12.24
C TRP A 12 5.87 4.77 -10.95
N VAL A 13 7.07 4.32 -10.58
CA VAL A 13 7.79 4.87 -9.42
C VAL A 13 8.17 6.34 -9.67
N ALA A 14 8.57 6.70 -10.89
CA ALA A 14 8.84 8.09 -11.25
C ALA A 14 7.59 8.98 -11.17
N GLU A 15 6.42 8.47 -11.57
CA GLU A 15 5.14 9.18 -11.42
C GLU A 15 4.77 9.40 -9.94
N GLU A 16 5.00 8.41 -9.08
CA GLU A 16 4.79 8.55 -7.63
C GLU A 16 5.74 9.57 -7.01
N ILE A 17 7.02 9.53 -7.36
CA ILE A 17 8.01 10.52 -6.90
C ILE A 17 7.59 11.93 -7.32
N GLY A 18 7.21 12.10 -8.59
CA GLY A 18 6.72 13.37 -9.11
C GLY A 18 5.42 13.82 -8.43
N GLY A 19 4.50 12.89 -8.17
CA GLY A 19 3.24 13.13 -7.47
C GLY A 19 3.44 13.58 -6.02
N GLY A 20 4.28 12.87 -5.28
CA GLY A 20 4.66 13.19 -3.91
C GLY A 20 5.31 14.57 -3.81
N ALA A 21 6.25 14.88 -4.70
CA ALA A 21 6.88 16.20 -4.75
C ALA A 21 5.87 17.32 -5.04
N ARG A 22 4.98 17.15 -6.02
CA ARG A 22 3.90 18.11 -6.34
C ARG A 22 2.97 18.32 -5.14
N HIS A 23 2.64 17.25 -4.43
CA HIS A 23 1.78 17.32 -3.25
C HIS A 23 2.46 18.13 -2.14
N VAL A 24 3.72 17.82 -1.80
CA VAL A 24 4.49 18.55 -0.78
C VAL A 24 4.65 20.03 -1.12
N ILE A 25 4.88 20.38 -2.38
CA ILE A 25 4.94 21.79 -2.82
C ILE A 25 3.63 22.52 -2.52
N LYS A 26 2.49 21.85 -2.75
CA LYS A 26 1.14 22.42 -2.58
C LYS A 26 0.68 22.47 -1.13
N THR A 27 0.93 21.42 -0.35
CA THR A 27 0.32 21.22 0.98
C THR A 27 1.32 21.31 2.13
N ARG A 28 2.63 21.28 1.84
CA ARG A 28 3.73 21.17 2.81
C ARG A 28 3.73 19.88 3.64
N ASN A 29 2.91 18.89 3.26
CA ASN A 29 2.81 17.60 3.95
C ASN A 29 3.12 16.45 2.99
N CYS A 30 3.61 15.34 3.53
CA CYS A 30 3.79 14.09 2.78
C CYS A 30 2.43 13.47 2.45
N VAL A 31 2.21 13.08 1.19
CA VAL A 31 0.92 12.53 0.73
C VAL A 31 0.55 11.24 1.46
N TRP A 32 1.49 10.31 1.65
CA TRP A 32 1.22 9.04 2.33
C TRP A 32 0.96 9.23 3.83
N CYS A 33 1.65 10.17 4.49
CA CYS A 33 1.35 10.53 5.88
C CYS A 33 -0.07 11.09 6.01
N SER A 34 -0.46 11.96 5.08
CA SER A 34 -1.82 12.51 5.04
C SER A 34 -2.86 11.43 4.76
N LEU A 35 -2.58 10.49 3.85
CA LEU A 35 -3.48 9.36 3.57
C LEU A 35 -3.63 8.46 4.80
N ALA A 36 -2.54 8.01 5.41
CA ALA A 36 -2.59 7.13 6.58
C ALA A 36 -3.45 7.75 7.70
N ARG A 37 -3.21 9.03 8.03
CA ARG A 37 -4.01 9.75 9.04
C ARG A 37 -5.49 9.86 8.66
N ALA A 38 -5.78 10.25 7.42
CA ALA A 38 -7.15 10.43 6.96
C ALA A 38 -7.93 9.11 6.97
N GLU A 39 -7.30 8.00 6.58
CA GLU A 39 -7.95 6.69 6.57
C GLU A 39 -8.18 6.15 7.99
N GLU A 40 -7.28 6.44 8.93
CA GLU A 40 -7.51 6.13 10.35
C GLU A 40 -8.66 6.95 10.96
N GLU A 41 -8.71 8.25 10.66
CA GLU A 41 -9.76 9.14 11.16
C GLU A 41 -11.14 8.78 10.59
N ALA A 42 -11.21 8.42 9.29
CA ALA A 42 -12.46 8.08 8.62
C ALA A 42 -12.93 6.64 8.93
N GLY A 43 -12.01 5.68 8.97
CA GLY A 43 -12.28 4.28 9.30
C GLY A 43 -12.97 3.44 8.20
N ASP A 44 -13.64 4.05 7.22
CA ASP A 44 -14.42 3.33 6.20
C ASP A 44 -13.55 2.37 5.35
N ARG A 45 -12.34 2.79 4.98
CA ARG A 45 -11.39 1.97 4.20
C ARG A 45 -10.22 1.40 5.02
N LEU A 46 -10.22 1.63 6.32
CA LEU A 46 -9.19 1.11 7.24
C LEU A 46 -9.33 -0.41 7.41
N VAL A 47 -8.26 -1.18 7.26
CA VAL A 47 -8.27 -2.63 7.49
C VAL A 47 -7.60 -2.99 8.81
N LEU A 48 -6.43 -2.43 9.07
CA LEU A 48 -5.69 -2.59 10.33
C LEU A 48 -5.08 -1.25 10.75
N ALA A 49 -5.13 -0.97 12.06
CA ALA A 49 -4.39 0.11 12.68
C ALA A 49 -3.48 -0.48 13.75
N GLU A 50 -2.24 -0.78 13.37
CA GLU A 50 -1.20 -1.27 14.27
C GLU A 50 -0.48 -0.10 14.93
N GLU A 51 0.33 -0.38 15.96
CA GLU A 51 1.05 0.67 16.68
C GLU A 51 2.04 1.44 15.79
N ARG A 52 2.69 0.78 14.82
CA ARG A 52 3.70 1.40 13.92
C ARG A 52 3.25 1.54 12.46
N TYR A 53 2.19 0.85 12.06
CA TYR A 53 1.76 0.74 10.66
C TYR A 53 0.24 0.89 10.53
N VAL A 54 -0.19 1.40 9.37
CA VAL A 54 -1.60 1.52 8.99
C VAL A 54 -1.82 0.74 7.71
N VAL A 55 -2.88 -0.04 7.66
CA VAL A 55 -3.29 -0.82 6.49
C VAL A 55 -4.67 -0.39 6.06
N PHE A 56 -4.83 0.01 4.80
CA PHE A 56 -6.11 0.47 4.27
C PHE A 56 -6.26 0.11 2.80
N ALA A 57 -7.50 0.09 2.32
CA ALA A 57 -7.81 0.01 0.89
C ALA A 57 -7.73 1.43 0.30
N PRO A 58 -6.85 1.73 -0.67
CA PRO A 58 -6.74 3.07 -1.22
C PRO A 58 -8.06 3.56 -1.85
N ALA A 59 -8.43 4.83 -1.64
CA ALA A 59 -9.60 5.41 -2.31
C ALA A 59 -9.54 5.28 -3.86
N ALA A 60 -8.33 5.23 -4.41
CA ALA A 60 -8.06 5.04 -5.84
C ALA A 60 -7.53 3.63 -6.17
N SER A 61 -8.02 2.58 -5.51
CA SER A 61 -7.61 1.19 -5.78
C SER A 61 -7.73 0.82 -7.27
N ARG A 62 -6.62 0.37 -7.83
CA ARG A 62 -6.43 -0.13 -9.21
C ARG A 62 -6.79 -1.60 -9.34
N SER A 63 -6.78 -2.36 -8.25
CA SER A 63 -7.28 -3.75 -8.23
C SER A 63 -8.29 -4.00 -7.12
N ALA A 64 -9.14 -5.01 -7.32
CA ALA A 64 -10.09 -5.44 -6.30
C ALA A 64 -9.32 -5.93 -5.06
N PHE A 65 -9.70 -5.43 -3.88
CA PHE A 65 -9.02 -5.72 -2.62
C PHE A 65 -7.54 -5.31 -2.58
N GLU A 66 -7.16 -4.27 -3.33
CA GLU A 66 -5.87 -3.61 -3.16
C GLU A 66 -5.72 -3.04 -1.74
N LEU A 67 -4.57 -3.31 -1.13
CA LEU A 67 -4.22 -2.79 0.19
C LEU A 67 -2.89 -2.06 0.13
N MET A 68 -2.79 -0.98 0.89
CA MET A 68 -1.54 -0.26 1.13
C MET A 68 -1.16 -0.40 2.60
N ILE A 69 0.11 -0.70 2.87
CA ILE A 69 0.69 -0.74 4.22
C ILE A 69 1.66 0.42 4.31
N VAL A 70 1.37 1.38 5.19
CA VAL A 70 2.13 2.61 5.35
C VAL A 70 2.65 2.73 6.79
N PRO A 71 3.94 3.04 7.00
CA PRO A 71 4.46 3.38 8.32
C PRO A 71 3.82 4.65 8.87
N ARG A 72 3.64 4.71 10.18
CA ARG A 72 3.20 5.96 10.85
C ARG A 72 4.33 6.99 10.91
N ALA A 73 5.54 6.51 11.15
CA ALA A 73 6.75 7.33 11.15
C ALA A 73 7.19 7.56 9.70
N HIS A 74 7.29 8.83 9.32
CA HIS A 74 7.72 9.18 7.96
C HIS A 74 9.15 8.69 7.71
N SER A 75 9.31 7.83 6.70
CA SER A 75 10.61 7.47 6.13
C SER A 75 10.48 7.26 4.62
N ALA A 76 11.40 7.83 3.85
CA ALA A 76 11.43 7.61 2.40
C ALA A 76 12.08 6.27 2.02
N ASP A 77 12.94 5.73 2.88
CA ASP A 77 13.81 4.59 2.60
C ASP A 77 13.53 3.44 3.58
N PHE A 78 13.10 2.31 3.04
CA PHE A 78 12.84 1.06 3.78
C PHE A 78 14.11 0.49 4.43
N THR A 79 15.29 0.78 3.90
CA THR A 79 16.55 0.24 4.44
C THR A 79 17.00 0.89 5.75
N LEU A 80 16.33 1.97 6.16
CA LEU A 80 16.62 2.72 7.39
C LEU A 80 15.85 2.22 8.62
N LEU A 81 15.00 1.19 8.48
CA LEU A 81 14.25 0.63 9.59
C LEU A 81 15.18 -0.03 10.62
N ASP A 82 14.87 0.16 11.90
CA ASP A 82 15.50 -0.58 12.99
C ASP A 82 14.88 -1.97 13.19
N ASP A 83 15.49 -2.78 14.07
CA ASP A 83 15.05 -4.16 14.30
C ASP A 83 13.59 -4.25 14.80
N ASP A 84 13.16 -3.28 15.62
CA ASP A 84 11.79 -3.24 16.14
C ASP A 84 10.79 -2.86 15.04
N ASP A 85 11.16 -1.91 14.18
CA ASP A 85 10.38 -1.50 13.02
C ASP A 85 10.22 -2.64 12.03
N ILE A 86 11.30 -3.40 11.78
CA ILE A 86 11.30 -4.59 10.92
C ILE A 86 10.38 -5.67 11.50
N ALA A 87 10.48 -5.94 12.81
CA ALA A 87 9.62 -6.92 13.47
C ALA A 87 8.14 -6.54 13.38
N ALA A 88 7.82 -5.27 13.63
CA ALA A 88 6.45 -4.76 13.51
C ALA A 88 5.96 -4.76 12.06
N ALA A 89 6.83 -4.47 11.08
CA ALA A 89 6.49 -4.54 9.66
C ALA A 89 6.13 -5.96 9.24
N ALA A 90 6.94 -6.93 9.66
CA ALA A 90 6.73 -8.35 9.40
C ALA A 90 5.41 -8.86 10.01
N ALA A 91 5.13 -8.51 11.27
CA ALA A 91 3.88 -8.86 11.94
C ALA A 91 2.66 -8.26 11.23
N THR A 92 2.75 -6.98 10.84
CA THR A 92 1.68 -6.29 10.11
C THR A 92 1.44 -6.95 8.74
N LEU A 93 2.51 -7.23 8.00
CA LEU A 93 2.41 -7.88 6.70
C LEU A 93 1.77 -9.28 6.82
N GLN A 94 2.17 -10.08 7.80
CA GLN A 94 1.57 -11.40 8.04
C GLN A 94 0.07 -11.31 8.30
N ARG A 95 -0.37 -10.35 9.14
CA ARG A 95 -1.80 -10.14 9.41
C ARG A 95 -2.55 -9.64 8.18
N THR A 96 -1.96 -8.74 7.39
CA THR A 96 -2.55 -8.27 6.14
C THR A 96 -2.73 -9.41 5.14
N LEU A 97 -1.74 -10.30 5.03
CA LEU A 97 -1.83 -11.48 4.17
C LEU A 97 -2.89 -12.47 4.68
N GLY A 98 -2.94 -12.71 5.99
CA GLY A 98 -3.97 -13.56 6.60
C GLY A 98 -5.40 -13.02 6.39
N ALA A 99 -5.58 -11.72 6.21
CA ALA A 99 -6.87 -11.14 5.84
C ALA A 99 -7.40 -11.67 4.50
N LEU A 100 -6.51 -12.09 3.59
CA LEU A 100 -6.88 -12.63 2.27
C LEU A 100 -7.56 -14.01 2.37
N ASP A 101 -7.50 -14.69 3.52
CA ASP A 101 -8.27 -15.92 3.78
C ASP A 101 -9.78 -15.68 3.63
N ALA A 102 -10.25 -14.46 3.88
CA ALA A 102 -11.62 -14.03 3.61
C ALA A 102 -12.06 -14.22 2.16
N LEU A 103 -11.09 -14.30 1.24
CA LEU A 103 -11.26 -14.42 -0.19
C LEU A 103 -10.88 -15.81 -0.71
N GLY A 104 -10.61 -16.77 0.19
CA GLY A 104 -10.16 -18.11 -0.14
C GLY A 104 -8.68 -18.18 -0.54
N ASP A 105 -7.83 -17.36 0.07
CA ASP A 105 -6.37 -17.30 -0.15
C ASP A 105 -5.96 -17.19 -1.64
N PRO A 106 -6.37 -16.10 -2.32
CA PRO A 106 -6.05 -15.89 -3.72
C PRO A 106 -4.55 -15.63 -3.92
N PRO A 107 -4.00 -15.95 -5.10
CA PRO A 107 -2.67 -15.50 -5.46
C PRO A 107 -2.61 -13.97 -5.47
N TYR A 108 -1.52 -13.39 -5.00
CA TYR A 108 -1.33 -11.94 -4.93
C TYR A 108 0.02 -11.51 -5.52
N ASN A 109 0.16 -10.21 -5.74
CA ASN A 109 1.45 -9.55 -5.95
C ASN A 109 1.69 -8.58 -4.79
N LEU A 110 2.91 -8.51 -4.28
CA LEU A 110 3.33 -7.59 -3.24
C LEU A 110 4.50 -6.76 -3.77
N PHE A 111 4.37 -5.43 -3.70
CA PHE A 111 5.38 -4.49 -4.15
C PHE A 111 5.87 -3.64 -2.99
N LEU A 112 7.19 -3.48 -2.88
CA LEU A 112 7.81 -2.51 -1.98
C LEU A 112 8.17 -1.26 -2.80
N HIS A 113 7.59 -0.13 -2.42
CA HIS A 113 7.94 1.16 -2.98
C HIS A 113 8.80 1.86 -1.94
N THR A 114 10.07 2.12 -2.29
CA THR A 114 11.06 2.77 -1.44
C THR A 114 11.88 3.75 -2.27
N ALA A 115 12.48 4.76 -1.63
CA ALA A 115 13.33 5.73 -2.32
C ALA A 115 14.40 5.01 -3.17
N PRO A 116 14.55 5.37 -4.46
CA PRO A 116 15.61 4.82 -5.29
C PRO A 116 17.00 5.17 -4.75
N VAL A 117 17.95 4.26 -4.95
CA VAL A 117 19.33 4.44 -4.48
C VAL A 117 19.94 5.70 -5.09
N GLY A 118 20.51 6.56 -4.24
CA GLY A 118 21.18 7.80 -4.65
C GLY A 118 20.25 9.00 -4.85
N GLU A 119 18.93 8.82 -4.75
CA GLU A 119 17.96 9.91 -4.80
C GLU A 119 17.71 10.49 -3.40
N ARG A 120 17.53 11.81 -3.32
CA ARG A 120 17.27 12.52 -2.05
C ARG A 120 15.80 12.89 -1.97
N LEU A 121 14.98 11.97 -1.47
CA LEU A 121 13.52 12.09 -1.47
C LEU A 121 12.91 12.14 -0.07
N ASP A 122 13.73 12.38 0.96
CA ASP A 122 13.36 12.29 2.39
C ASP A 122 12.12 13.09 2.75
N GLN A 123 11.82 14.17 2.04
CA GLN A 123 10.66 15.02 2.33
C GLN A 123 9.47 14.76 1.41
N THR A 124 9.70 14.11 0.27
CA THR A 124 8.73 14.01 -0.84
C THR A 124 8.29 12.60 -1.15
N PHE A 125 8.90 11.60 -0.52
CA PHE A 125 8.56 10.19 -0.65
C PHE A 125 8.37 9.54 0.72
N HIS A 126 7.55 8.50 0.76
CA HIS A 126 7.34 7.68 1.94
C HIS A 126 7.22 6.25 1.47
N TRP A 127 8.11 5.39 1.96
CA TRP A 127 8.07 3.99 1.58
C TRP A 127 6.75 3.36 2.02
N HIS A 128 6.25 2.41 1.25
CA HIS A 128 5.03 1.67 1.54
C HIS A 128 5.02 0.34 0.79
N TRP A 129 4.18 -0.59 1.24
CA TRP A 129 3.85 -1.77 0.46
C TRP A 129 2.51 -1.59 -0.25
N GLU A 130 2.41 -2.12 -1.45
CA GLU A 130 1.16 -2.33 -2.16
C GLU A 130 0.91 -3.83 -2.36
N LEU A 131 -0.25 -4.30 -1.94
CA LEU A 131 -0.69 -5.69 -2.08
C LEU A 131 -1.87 -5.73 -3.05
N HIS A 132 -1.73 -6.54 -4.10
CA HIS A 132 -2.72 -6.70 -5.16
C HIS A 132 -3.18 -8.16 -5.29
N PRO A 133 -4.31 -8.53 -4.67
CA PRO A 133 -4.93 -9.83 -4.89
C PRO A 133 -5.36 -10.02 -6.35
N ARG A 134 -5.04 -11.18 -6.94
CA ARG A 134 -5.35 -11.52 -8.34
C ARG A 134 -6.66 -12.29 -8.43
N LEU A 135 -7.76 -11.60 -8.17
CA LEU A 135 -9.12 -12.19 -8.16
C LEU A 135 -9.73 -12.38 -9.55
N ARG A 136 -9.16 -11.74 -10.58
CA ARG A 136 -9.65 -11.84 -11.94
C ARG A 136 -8.52 -11.69 -12.97
N VAL A 137 -8.80 -12.13 -14.18
CA VAL A 137 -7.92 -11.93 -15.32
C VAL A 137 -8.06 -10.50 -15.83
N ILE A 138 -6.93 -9.85 -16.11
CA ILE A 138 -6.88 -8.52 -16.75
C ILE A 138 -7.44 -8.63 -18.17
N ALA A 139 -8.51 -7.90 -18.45
CA ALA A 139 -9.23 -7.96 -19.72
C ALA A 139 -8.64 -7.02 -20.79
N GLY A 140 -9.29 -6.97 -21.95
CA GLY A 140 -8.79 -6.26 -23.12
C GLY A 140 -8.64 -4.75 -22.91
N LEU A 141 -9.53 -4.11 -22.15
CA LEU A 141 -9.48 -2.67 -21.92
C LEU A 141 -8.26 -2.29 -21.08
N GLU A 142 -8.07 -2.95 -19.94
CA GLU A 142 -6.93 -2.68 -19.06
C GLU A 142 -5.61 -2.95 -19.79
N ARG A 143 -5.55 -4.02 -20.60
CA ARG A 143 -4.38 -4.32 -21.45
C ARG A 143 -4.11 -3.27 -22.52
N ALA A 144 -5.15 -2.75 -23.17
CA ALA A 144 -5.01 -1.82 -24.29
C ALA A 144 -4.69 -0.39 -23.84
N THR A 145 -5.13 0.01 -22.65
CA THR A 145 -5.11 1.42 -22.21
C THR A 145 -4.30 1.69 -20.96
N ALA A 146 -3.89 0.64 -20.24
CA ALA A 146 -3.34 0.72 -18.89
C ALA A 146 -4.28 1.38 -17.85
N LEU A 147 -5.56 1.58 -18.20
CA LEU A 147 -6.58 2.03 -17.25
C LEU A 147 -7.04 0.86 -16.40
N ALA A 148 -6.97 1.03 -15.09
CA ALA A 148 -7.51 0.07 -14.15
C ALA A 148 -9.04 0.09 -14.18
N VAL A 149 -9.64 -1.11 -14.22
CA VAL A 149 -11.05 -1.30 -13.88
C VAL A 149 -11.09 -1.92 -12.48
N ASN A 150 -11.95 -1.46 -11.60
CA ASN A 150 -12.12 -2.09 -10.29
C ASN A 150 -13.61 -2.27 -9.99
N PRO A 151 -14.13 -3.51 -9.98
CA PRO A 151 -15.53 -3.77 -9.72
C PRO A 151 -15.89 -3.74 -8.22
N ALA A 152 -14.89 -3.68 -7.33
CA ALA A 152 -15.09 -3.65 -5.89
C ALA A 152 -14.77 -2.25 -5.35
N ALA A 153 -15.74 -1.63 -4.68
CA ALA A 153 -15.51 -0.40 -3.95
C ALA A 153 -14.47 -0.64 -2.83
N PRO A 154 -13.48 0.25 -2.64
CA PRO A 154 -12.48 0.12 -1.58
C PRO A 154 -13.09 -0.03 -0.18
N GLU A 155 -14.20 0.65 0.10
CA GLU A 155 -14.94 0.58 1.38
C GLU A 155 -15.51 -0.81 1.62
N TYR A 156 -16.07 -1.42 0.56
CA TYR A 156 -16.57 -2.80 0.62
C TYR A 156 -15.41 -3.78 0.87
N ALA A 157 -14.30 -3.62 0.12
CA ALA A 157 -13.13 -4.47 0.27
C ALA A 157 -12.55 -4.40 1.69
N ALA A 158 -12.39 -3.20 2.24
CA ALA A 158 -11.89 -3.00 3.59
C ALA A 158 -12.84 -3.61 4.64
N GLY A 159 -14.15 -3.42 4.48
CA GLY A 159 -15.17 -3.98 5.38
C GLY A 159 -15.09 -5.51 5.47
N VAL A 160 -15.03 -6.20 4.32
CA VAL A 160 -14.94 -7.67 4.26
C VAL A 160 -13.69 -8.19 4.96
N LEU A 161 -12.53 -7.58 4.69
CA LEU A 161 -11.24 -8.01 5.26
C LEU A 161 -11.19 -7.76 6.77
N ARG A 162 -11.63 -6.57 7.21
CA ARG A 162 -11.67 -6.20 8.63
C ARG A 162 -12.60 -7.11 9.43
N GLU A 163 -13.78 -7.44 8.90
CA GLU A 163 -14.72 -8.35 9.55
C GLU A 163 -14.12 -9.75 9.74
N HIS A 164 -13.36 -10.24 8.75
CA HIS A 164 -12.67 -11.51 8.84
C HIS A 164 -11.60 -11.53 9.95
N LEU A 165 -10.77 -10.49 10.01
CA LEU A 165 -9.72 -10.37 11.04
C LEU A 165 -10.28 -10.29 12.46
N HIS A 166 -11.42 -9.62 12.66
CA HIS A 166 -12.10 -9.58 13.96
C HIS A 166 -12.57 -10.97 14.40
N ARG A 167 -13.06 -11.80 13.48
CA ARG A 167 -13.50 -13.18 13.79
C ARG A 167 -12.35 -14.11 14.16
N GLN A 168 -11.15 -13.91 13.61
CA GLN A 168 -9.97 -14.71 13.94
C GLN A 168 -9.37 -14.35 15.32
N SER A 169 -9.67 -13.15 15.83
CA SER A 169 -9.14 -12.64 17.10
C SER A 169 -10.07 -12.89 18.30
N SER A 170 -11.23 -13.51 18.07
CA SER A 170 -12.26 -13.85 19.08
C SER A 170 -12.25 -15.35 19.38
#